data_AF-A0A2E5N643-F1
#
_entry.id   AF-A0A2E5N643-F1
#
_cell.length_a   1.000
_cell.length_b   1.000
_cell.length_c   1.000
_cell.angle_alpha   90.00
_cell.angle_beta   90.00
_cell.angle_gamma   90.00
#
_symmetry.space_group_name_H-M   'P 1'
#
loop_
_entity.id
_entity.type
_entity.pdbx_description
1 polymer ?
#
loop_
_entity_poly.entity_id
_entity_poly.type
_entity_poly.pdbx_seq_one_letter_code
_entity_poly.pdbx_strand_id
1 'polypeptide(L)' 'MLMIGEADMKKETKTKDELHTEVINAAIELFEGDKERAELWLSASLPAIGTEIPIHYIDTPERVQQLLDIIGRLEHGVWT' A
#
# COMPACT_ATOMS: atom_id res chain seq x y z
N MET A 1 -45.81 -3.78 7.04
CA MET A 1 -44.91 -4.93 7.24
C MET A 1 -44.56 -5.50 5.88
N LEU A 2 -43.38 -5.18 5.37
CA LEU A 2 -42.62 -5.94 4.36
C LEU A 2 -41.19 -5.39 4.35
N MET A 3 -40.23 -6.28 4.53
CA MET A 3 -38.78 -6.04 4.52
C MET A 3 -38.31 -5.57 3.13
N ILE A 4 -37.41 -4.58 3.09
CA ILE A 4 -36.45 -4.42 1.99
C ILE A 4 -35.07 -4.01 2.55
N GLY A 5 -34.14 -4.97 2.51
CA GLY A 5 -32.74 -4.70 2.16
C GLY A 5 -31.80 -4.14 3.23
N GLU A 6 -31.55 -4.90 4.30
CA GLU A 6 -30.24 -4.88 4.96
C GLU A 6 -29.25 -5.62 4.06
N ALA A 7 -28.62 -4.94 3.10
CA ALA A 7 -27.50 -5.51 2.35
C ALA A 7 -26.60 -4.39 1.79
N ASP A 8 -25.35 -4.41 2.23
CA ASP A 8 -24.17 -3.89 1.52
C ASP A 8 -23.92 -2.37 1.53
N MET A 9 -23.64 -1.79 2.70
CA MET A 9 -22.67 -0.68 2.76
C MET A 9 -21.95 -0.59 4.11
N LYS A 10 -21.33 -1.69 4.54
CA LYS A 10 -20.15 -1.58 5.40
C LYS A 10 -18.94 -1.69 4.48
N LYS A 11 -18.52 -0.57 3.88
CA LYS A 11 -17.13 -0.47 3.45
C LYS A 11 -16.32 -0.53 4.74
N GLU A 12 -15.79 -1.70 5.05
CA GLU A 12 -14.90 -1.89 6.18
C GLU A 12 -13.65 -1.05 5.88
N THR A 13 -13.61 0.15 6.46
CA THR A 13 -12.46 1.04 6.31
C THR A 13 -11.29 0.34 6.99
N LYS A 14 -10.36 -0.22 6.20
CA LYS A 14 -9.11 -0.78 6.74
C LYS A 14 -8.50 0.19 7.72
N THR A 15 -8.13 -0.30 8.88
CA THR A 15 -7.44 0.50 9.88
C THR A 15 -6.08 0.93 9.34
N LYS A 16 -5.55 2.02 9.89
CA LYS A 16 -4.20 2.49 9.51
C LYS A 16 -3.14 1.40 9.68
N ASP A 17 -3.24 0.58 10.72
CA ASP A 17 -2.30 -0.50 10.98
C ASP A 17 -2.34 -1.59 9.89
N GLU A 18 -3.53 -1.96 9.43
CA GLU A 18 -3.71 -2.90 8.32
C GLU A 18 -3.13 -2.36 7.02
N LEU A 19 -3.35 -1.07 6.74
CA LEU A 19 -2.78 -0.39 5.58
C LEU A 19 -1.24 -0.38 5.59
N HIS A 20 -0.64 -0.11 6.76
CA HIS A 20 0.81 -0.17 6.94
C HIS A 20 1.34 -1.59 6.74
N THR A 21 0.69 -2.58 7.35
CA THR A 21 1.11 -3.98 7.27
C THR A 21 1.11 -4.48 5.82
N GLU A 22 0.09 -4.11 5.03
CA GLU A 22 -0.02 -4.49 3.63
C GLU A 22 1.15 -3.96 2.78
N VAL A 23 1.47 -2.67 2.91
CA VAL A 23 2.57 -2.07 2.14
C VAL A 23 3.93 -2.59 2.61
N ILE A 24 4.12 -2.80 3.91
CA ILE A 24 5.37 -3.35 4.45
C ILE A 24 5.61 -4.76 3.92
N ASN A 25 4.58 -5.62 3.92
CA ASN A 25 4.70 -6.98 3.40
C ASN A 25 5.04 -6.97 1.91
N ALA A 26 4.34 -6.17 1.12
CA ALA A 26 4.62 -6.05 -0.31
C ALA A 26 6.04 -5.53 -0.59
N ALA A 27 6.53 -4.57 0.21
CA ALA A 27 7.91 -4.09 0.09
C ALA A 27 8.92 -5.18 0.45
N ILE A 28 8.65 -5.99 1.48
CA ILE A 28 9.52 -7.13 1.83
C ILE A 28 9.55 -8.16 0.69
N GLU A 29 8.42 -8.44 0.06
CA GLU A 29 8.32 -9.35 -1.08
C GLU A 29 9.12 -8.83 -2.29
N LEU A 30 9.02 -7.54 -2.61
CA LEU A 30 9.80 -6.88 -3.66
C LEU A 30 11.32 -7.06 -3.48
N PHE A 31 11.79 -7.07 -2.24
CA PHE A 31 13.20 -7.28 -1.90
C PHE A 31 13.51 -8.73 -1.51
N GLU A 32 12.69 -9.69 -1.95
CA GLU A 32 12.92 -11.14 -1.79
C GLU A 32 13.07 -11.58 -0.31
N GLY A 33 12.38 -10.90 0.60
CA GLY A 33 12.44 -11.14 2.03
C GLY A 33 13.49 -10.31 2.79
N ASP A 34 14.27 -9.48 2.10
CA ASP A 34 15.26 -8.60 2.72
C ASP A 34 14.57 -7.39 3.39
N LYS A 35 14.34 -7.53 4.69
CA LYS A 35 13.66 -6.52 5.51
C LYS A 35 14.44 -5.21 5.59
N GLU A 36 15.77 -5.27 5.70
CA GLU A 36 16.59 -4.05 5.81
C GLU A 36 16.48 -3.22 4.53
N ARG A 37 16.51 -3.88 3.36
CA ARG A 37 16.32 -3.19 2.07
C ARG A 37 14.91 -2.64 1.91
N ALA A 38 13.88 -3.38 2.36
CA ALA A 38 12.51 -2.90 2.36
C ALA A 38 12.34 -1.67 3.26
N GLU A 39 12.89 -1.68 4.47
CA GLU A 39 12.85 -0.55 5.40
C GLU A 39 13.56 0.68 4.84
N LEU A 40 14.73 0.49 4.21
CA LEU A 40 15.46 1.56 3.53
C LEU A 40 14.66 2.16 2.38
N TRP A 41 14.02 1.32 1.56
CA TRP A 41 13.18 1.78 0.46
C TRP A 41 11.95 2.56 0.95
N LEU A 42 11.26 2.04 1.99
CA LEU A 42 10.09 2.70 2.58
C LEU A 42 10.42 4.05 3.24
N SER A 43 11.69 4.26 3.61
CA SER A 43 12.19 5.49 4.24
C SER A 43 12.85 6.45 3.24
N ALA A 44 13.02 6.04 1.99
CA ALA A 44 13.62 6.86 0.94
C ALA A 44 12.55 7.67 0.19
N SER A 45 12.91 8.88 -0.27
CA SER A 45 12.01 9.68 -1.13
C SER A 45 11.78 8.95 -2.45
N LEU A 46 10.51 8.84 -2.86
CA LEU A 46 10.09 8.13 -4.06
C LEU A 46 9.52 9.11 -5.10
N PRO A 47 10.22 9.37 -6.22
CA PRO A 47 9.77 10.32 -7.23
C PRO A 47 8.39 10.02 -7.83
N ALA A 48 8.03 8.73 -7.94
CA ALA A 48 6.76 8.27 -8.50
C ALA A 48 5.52 8.75 -7.72
N ILE A 49 5.69 9.13 -6.45
CA ILE A 49 4.62 9.69 -5.59
C ILE A 49 4.88 11.17 -5.26
N GLY A 50 5.54 11.90 -6.16
CA GLY A 50 5.81 13.32 -5.97
C GLY A 50 6.92 13.60 -4.95
N THR A 51 7.91 12.71 -4.86
CA THR A 51 9.06 12.78 -3.92
C THR A 51 8.69 12.69 -2.44
N GLU A 52 7.49 12.18 -2.12
CA GLU A 52 7.10 11.81 -0.76
C GLU A 52 7.84 10.55 -0.30
N ILE A 53 7.82 10.29 1.01
CA ILE A 53 8.42 9.10 1.63
C ILE A 53 7.31 8.03 1.78
N PRO A 54 7.48 6.81 1.24
CA PRO A 54 6.43 5.78 1.23
C PRO A 54 5.78 5.53 2.60
N ILE A 55 6.56 5.42 3.68
CA ILE A 55 6.00 5.16 5.02
C ILE A 55 5.09 6.29 5.54
N HIS A 56 5.31 7.52 5.09
CA HIS A 56 4.45 8.67 5.41
C HIS A 56 3.26 8.80 4.46
N TYR A 57 3.34 8.19 3.28
CA TYR A 57 2.31 8.19 2.24
C TYR A 57 1.18 7.18 2.52
N ILE A 58 1.33 6.34 3.54
CA ILE A 58 0.32 5.35 3.97
C ILE A 58 -0.71 6.02 4.90
N ASP A 59 -1.53 6.91 4.34
CA ASP A 59 -2.58 7.63 5.09
C ASP A 59 -4.00 7.33 4.63
N THR A 60 -4.20 6.95 3.36
CA THR A 60 -5.51 6.56 2.83
C THR A 60 -5.44 5.26 2.03
N PRO A 61 -6.55 4.51 1.91
CA PRO A 61 -6.61 3.32 1.07
C PRO A 61 -6.21 3.60 -0.39
N GLU A 62 -6.62 4.74 -0.94
CA GLU A 62 -6.28 5.14 -2.31
C GLU A 62 -4.77 5.35 -2.51
N ARG A 63 -4.08 5.92 -1.53
CA ARG A 63 -2.62 6.09 -1.56
C ARG A 63 -1.88 4.77 -1.39
N VAL A 64 -2.40 3.87 -0.55
CA VAL A 64 -1.89 2.49 -0.43
C VAL A 64 -2.01 1.73 -1.75
N GLN A 65 -3.16 1.80 -2.41
CA GLN A 65 -3.33 1.16 -3.72
C GLN A 65 -2.35 1.69 -4.77
N GLN A 66 -2.06 2.99 -4.75
CA GLN A 66 -1.03 3.57 -5.63
C GLN A 66 0.37 3.01 -5.32
N LEU A 67 0.75 2.88 -4.04
CA LEU A 67 2.04 2.28 -3.65
C LEU A 67 2.14 0.81 -4.07
N LEU A 68 1.07 0.03 -3.90
CA LEU A 68 1.03 -1.38 -4.29
C LEU A 68 1.15 -1.56 -5.80
N ASP A 69 0.50 -0.70 -6.60
CA ASP A 69 0.65 -0.72 -8.06
C ASP A 69 2.10 -0.41 -8.47
N ILE A 70 2.74 0.56 -7.81
CA ILE A 70 4.17 0.86 -8.03
C ILE A 70 5.04 -0.35 -7.67
N ILE A 71 4.82 -0.96 -6.51
CA ILE A 71 5.58 -2.14 -6.08
C ILE A 71 5.43 -3.28 -7.09
N GLY A 72 4.21 -3.61 -7.52
CA GLY A 72 3.98 -4.66 -8.51
C GLY A 72 4.66 -4.38 -9.85
N ARG A 73 4.72 -3.11 -10.29
CA ARG A 73 5.50 -2.72 -11.48
C ARG A 73 7.00 -2.95 -11.28
N LEU A 74 7.54 -2.60 -10.11
CA LEU A 74 8.95 -2.80 -9.79
C LEU A 74 9.33 -4.29 -9.76
N GLU A 75 8.47 -5.15 -9.22
CA GLU A 75 8.67 -6.62 -9.23
C GLU A 75 8.75 -7.17 -10.66
N HIS A 76 7.97 -6.61 -11.58
CA HIS A 76 8.00 -6.97 -13.00
C HIS A 76 9.09 -6.23 -13.80
N GLY A 77 9.91 -5.38 -13.17
CA GLY A 77 10.99 -4.63 -13.81
C GLY A 77 10.52 -3.45 -14.67
N VAL A 78 9.31 -2.95 -14.43
CA VAL A 78 8.73 -1.80 -15.15
C VAL A 78 9.02 -0.52 -14.36
N TRP A 79 9.84 0.36 -14.94
CA TRP A 79 10.17 1.67 -14.39
C TRP A 79 9.36 2.73 -15.14
N THR A 80 8.36 3.35 -14.51
CA THR A 80 7.53 4.43 -15.09
C THR A 80 7.55 5.67 -14.22
#